data_AF-A0A7S0EP00-F1
#
_entry.id   AF-A0A7S0EP00-F1
#
_cell.length_a   1.000
_cell.length_b   1.000
_cell.length_c   1.000
_cell.angle_alpha   90.00
_cell.angle_beta   90.00
_cell.angle_gamma   90.00
#
_symmetry.space_group_name_H-M   'P 1'
#
loop_
_entity.id
_entity.type
_entity.pdbx_description
1 polymer ?
#
loop_
_entity_poly.entity_id
_entity_poly.type
_entity_poly.pdbx_seq_one_letter_code
_entity_poly.pdbx_strand_id
1 'polypeptide(L)'
;APPEVGPWARLGECVSGVFKGLHDPLLPADPPNPLKQKDHMAPAGDKVVAQSDEVPLELIKRIKSHFEHATVNDIIFALLTMTVRKYLDANHPGDKACSSSSSMRCMFMINTRAEAESPTERMGNQFGWGRFYFPLDYTSPTQLVRTVQRRADLVKVSPQPVVERAVQSCIVPLLSRLGLRKLIRTLVLHSVGKATMVISNVPGPQQQRTLCGVTLSSMQYFL
;
A
#
# COMPACT_ATOMS: atom_id res chain seq x y z
N ALA A 1 10.55 14.10 -8.87
CA ALA A 1 10.03 14.64 -10.14
C ALA A 1 8.51 14.61 -10.06
N PRO A 2 7.80 15.63 -10.55
CA PRO A 2 6.35 15.60 -10.58
C PRO A 2 5.88 14.43 -11.45
N PRO A 3 4.78 13.76 -11.07
CA PRO A 3 4.26 12.61 -11.80
C PRO A 3 3.86 13.02 -13.22
N GLU A 4 4.31 12.28 -14.23
CA GLU A 4 3.95 12.45 -15.66
C GLU A 4 2.53 11.96 -15.94
N VAL A 5 1.56 12.50 -15.20
CA VAL A 5 0.15 12.26 -15.43
C VAL A 5 -0.36 13.41 -16.30
N GLY A 6 -0.81 13.09 -17.51
CA GLY A 6 -1.39 14.08 -18.42
C GLY A 6 -2.59 14.82 -17.81
N PRO A 7 -2.90 16.05 -18.26
CA PRO A 7 -3.90 16.91 -17.62
C PRO A 7 -5.29 16.27 -17.52
N TRP A 8 -5.72 15.54 -18.55
CA TRP A 8 -6.99 14.81 -18.55
C TRP A 8 -7.03 13.65 -17.57
N ALA A 9 -5.94 12.89 -17.45
CA ALA A 9 -5.83 11.82 -16.46
C ALA A 9 -5.80 12.38 -15.03
N ARG A 10 -5.16 13.54 -14.80
CA ARG A 10 -5.21 14.24 -13.50
C ARG A 10 -6.63 14.70 -13.16
N LEU A 11 -7.34 15.29 -14.11
CA LEU A 11 -8.73 15.73 -13.89
C LEU A 11 -9.63 14.53 -13.58
N GLY A 12 -9.50 13.44 -14.36
CA GLY A 12 -10.24 12.20 -14.14
C GLY A 12 -9.95 11.59 -12.76
N GLU A 13 -8.68 11.51 -12.35
CA GLU A 13 -8.31 11.03 -11.01
C GLU A 13 -8.71 11.99 -9.89
N CYS A 14 -8.80 13.29 -10.15
CA CYS A 14 -9.28 14.25 -9.16
C CYS A 14 -10.76 14.00 -8.85
N VAL A 15 -11.61 13.94 -9.89
CA VAL A 15 -13.04 13.65 -9.75
C VAL A 15 -13.26 12.25 -9.17
N SER A 16 -12.58 11.24 -9.72
CA SER A 16 -12.67 9.86 -9.23
C SER A 16 -12.17 9.74 -7.79
N GLY A 17 -11.10 10.43 -7.44
CA GLY A 17 -10.48 10.40 -6.11
C GLY A 17 -11.36 11.01 -5.04
N VAL A 18 -12.08 12.10 -5.32
CA VAL A 18 -13.06 12.67 -4.38
C VAL A 18 -14.21 11.68 -4.17
N PHE A 19 -14.76 11.13 -5.25
CA PHE A 19 -15.84 10.15 -5.16
C PHE A 19 -15.42 8.89 -4.40
N LYS A 20 -14.26 8.31 -4.75
CA LYS A 20 -13.68 7.17 -4.02
C LYS A 20 -13.43 7.51 -2.57
N GLY A 21 -12.89 8.68 -2.24
CA GLY A 21 -12.61 9.06 -0.86
C GLY A 21 -13.86 9.21 0.02
N LEU A 22 -15.00 9.62 -0.57
CA LEU A 22 -16.29 9.67 0.13
C LEU A 22 -16.97 8.30 0.24
N HIS A 23 -16.81 7.45 -0.78
CA HIS A 23 -17.52 6.17 -0.90
C HIS A 23 -16.66 4.93 -0.64
N ASP A 24 -15.38 5.07 -0.23
CA ASP A 24 -14.47 3.94 0.02
C ASP A 24 -15.04 2.88 0.97
N PRO A 25 -15.73 3.25 2.08
CA PRO A 25 -16.39 2.27 2.95
C PRO A 25 -17.50 1.47 2.25
N LEU A 26 -18.00 1.91 1.10
CA LEU A 26 -19.05 1.27 0.31
C LEU A 26 -18.50 0.49 -0.90
N LEU A 27 -17.23 0.67 -1.25
CA LEU A 27 -16.62 -0.07 -2.37
C LEU A 27 -16.60 -1.58 -2.08
N PRO A 28 -16.80 -2.43 -3.08
CA PRO A 28 -16.79 -3.88 -2.89
C PRO A 28 -15.41 -4.37 -2.43
N ALA A 29 -15.38 -5.54 -1.79
CA ALA A 29 -14.15 -6.28 -1.53
C ALA A 29 -13.52 -6.79 -2.84
N ASP A 30 -12.26 -7.21 -2.79
CA ASP A 30 -11.62 -7.89 -3.91
C ASP A 30 -12.41 -9.14 -4.30
N PRO A 31 -12.47 -9.49 -5.59
CA PRO A 31 -13.03 -10.77 -6.00
C PRO A 31 -12.27 -11.92 -5.32
N PRO A 32 -12.92 -13.09 -5.15
CA PRO A 32 -12.27 -14.27 -4.59
C PRO A 32 -10.96 -14.57 -5.32
N ASN A 33 -9.88 -14.75 -4.55
CA ASN A 33 -8.58 -15.10 -5.06
C ASN A 33 -7.79 -15.91 -4.01
N PRO A 34 -6.72 -16.65 -4.38
CA PRO A 34 -6.05 -17.57 -3.47
C PRO A 34 -5.41 -16.93 -2.23
N LEU A 35 -5.08 -15.64 -2.28
CA LEU A 35 -4.48 -14.91 -1.16
C LEU A 35 -5.51 -14.20 -0.30
N LYS A 36 -6.79 -14.22 -0.71
CA LYS A 36 -7.86 -13.52 -0.03
C LYS A 36 -8.48 -14.38 1.05
N GLN A 37 -8.49 -13.87 2.27
CA GLN A 37 -9.28 -14.43 3.37
C GLN A 37 -10.75 -14.50 2.96
N LYS A 38 -11.39 -15.67 3.09
CA LYS A 38 -12.81 -15.86 2.75
C LYS A 38 -13.74 -14.95 3.53
N ASP A 39 -13.47 -14.82 4.83
CA ASP A 39 -14.14 -13.89 5.72
C ASP A 39 -13.10 -13.01 6.43
N HIS A 40 -12.95 -11.77 5.98
CA HIS A 40 -12.02 -10.80 6.58
C HIS A 40 -12.51 -10.25 7.93
N MET A 41 -13.76 -10.51 8.32
CA MET A 41 -14.31 -10.15 9.63
C MET A 41 -14.06 -11.23 10.69
N ALA A 42 -13.79 -12.47 10.25
CA ALA A 42 -13.43 -13.61 11.09
C ALA A 42 -12.07 -14.20 10.66
N PRO A 43 -10.94 -13.57 11.06
CA PRO A 43 -9.62 -14.10 10.73
C PRO A 43 -9.41 -15.49 11.34
N ALA A 44 -8.62 -16.32 10.67
CA ALA A 44 -8.22 -17.63 11.17
C ALA A 44 -7.34 -17.47 12.44
N GLY A 45 -7.33 -18.50 13.29
CA GLY A 45 -6.49 -18.53 14.50
C GLY A 45 -5.00 -18.77 14.20
N ASP A 46 -4.70 -19.30 13.02
CA ASP A 46 -3.33 -19.62 12.60
C ASP A 46 -2.68 -18.45 11.86
N LYS A 47 -1.42 -18.20 12.19
CA LYS A 47 -0.62 -17.15 11.58
C LYS A 47 0.72 -17.72 11.14
N VAL A 48 1.02 -17.58 9.85
CA VAL A 48 2.31 -17.96 9.27
C VAL A 48 3.11 -16.70 9.03
N VAL A 49 4.37 -16.71 9.49
CA VAL A 49 5.33 -15.64 9.28
C VAL A 49 6.46 -16.20 8.43
N ALA A 50 6.74 -15.55 7.30
CA ALA A 50 7.85 -15.88 6.42
C ALA A 50 8.78 -14.68 6.28
N GLN A 51 10.07 -14.95 6.19
CA GLN A 51 11.12 -13.93 6.06
C GLN A 51 12.04 -14.28 4.91
N SER A 52 12.46 -13.26 4.16
CA SER A 52 13.51 -13.38 3.14
C SER A 52 14.87 -12.97 3.69
N ASP A 53 15.92 -13.36 2.98
CA ASP A 53 17.23 -12.75 3.15
C ASP A 53 17.20 -11.24 2.85
N GLU A 54 18.19 -10.52 3.37
CA GLU A 54 18.34 -9.09 3.12
C GLU A 54 18.64 -8.83 1.64
N VAL A 55 17.84 -7.92 1.04
CA VAL A 55 18.08 -7.46 -0.33
C VAL A 55 18.93 -6.18 -0.27
N PRO A 56 20.15 -6.16 -0.84
CA PRO A 56 21.02 -4.99 -0.77
C PRO A 56 20.38 -3.76 -1.38
N LEU A 57 20.28 -2.67 -0.62
CA LEU A 57 19.68 -1.43 -1.10
C LEU A 57 20.42 -0.84 -2.32
N GLU A 58 21.74 -1.01 -2.39
CA GLU A 58 22.55 -0.58 -3.52
C GLU A 58 22.18 -1.30 -4.82
N LEU A 59 21.80 -2.58 -4.74
CA LEU A 59 21.30 -3.32 -5.90
C LEU A 59 19.97 -2.72 -6.38
N ILE A 60 19.05 -2.41 -5.46
CA ILE A 60 17.76 -1.80 -5.78
C ILE A 60 17.97 -0.41 -6.41
N LYS A 61 18.87 0.41 -5.86
CA LYS A 61 19.21 1.73 -6.41
C LYS A 61 19.84 1.64 -7.80
N ARG A 62 20.70 0.64 -8.03
CA ARG A 62 21.30 0.38 -9.34
C ARG A 62 20.22 0.03 -10.36
N ILE A 63 19.30 -0.88 -10.05
CA ILE A 63 18.18 -1.21 -10.93
C ILE A 63 17.33 0.03 -11.20
N LYS A 64 16.97 0.78 -10.15
CA LYS A 64 16.21 2.04 -10.23
C LYS A 64 16.85 3.04 -11.21
N SER A 65 18.18 3.15 -11.25
CA SER A 65 18.86 4.11 -12.14
C SER A 65 18.63 3.87 -13.64
N HIS A 66 18.17 2.68 -14.03
CA HIS A 66 17.80 2.39 -15.42
C HIS A 66 16.38 2.85 -15.79
N PHE A 67 15.60 3.35 -14.82
CA PHE A 67 14.22 3.79 -15.02
C PHE A 67 14.08 5.26 -14.66
N GLU A 68 13.78 6.05 -15.67
CA GLU A 68 13.53 7.48 -15.48
C GLU A 68 12.34 7.73 -14.55
N HIS A 69 12.54 8.63 -13.58
CA HIS A 69 11.58 9.02 -12.56
C HIS A 69 11.10 7.92 -11.60
N ALA A 70 11.61 6.68 -11.72
CA ALA A 70 11.26 5.61 -10.79
C ALA A 70 11.83 5.90 -9.40
N THR A 71 11.14 5.40 -8.39
CA THR A 71 11.54 5.43 -6.97
C THR A 71 12.02 4.06 -6.51
N VAL A 72 12.67 4.01 -5.35
CA VAL A 72 13.03 2.73 -4.70
C VAL A 72 11.78 1.89 -4.45
N ASN A 73 10.66 2.52 -4.07
CA ASN A 73 9.40 1.84 -3.83
C ASN A 73 8.88 1.17 -5.11
N ASP A 74 8.98 1.81 -6.27
CA ASP A 74 8.47 1.24 -7.53
C ASP A 74 9.20 -0.07 -7.88
N ILE A 75 10.52 -0.14 -7.63
CA ILE A 75 11.30 -1.36 -7.82
C ILE A 75 10.90 -2.44 -6.81
N ILE A 76 10.69 -2.07 -5.54
CA ILE A 76 10.24 -3.01 -4.50
C ILE A 76 8.84 -3.56 -4.81
N PHE A 77 7.90 -2.71 -5.24
CA PHE A 77 6.56 -3.12 -5.63
C PHE A 77 6.60 -4.04 -6.86
N ALA A 78 7.45 -3.75 -7.86
CA ALA A 78 7.65 -4.63 -9.00
C ALA A 78 8.22 -5.99 -8.57
N LEU A 79 9.25 -6.00 -7.71
CA LEU A 79 9.83 -7.23 -7.15
C LEU A 79 8.78 -8.06 -6.41
N LEU A 80 7.97 -7.43 -5.57
CA LEU A 80 6.90 -8.09 -4.86
C LEU A 80 5.81 -8.62 -5.81
N THR A 81 5.44 -7.87 -6.84
CA THR A 81 4.48 -8.31 -7.86
C THR A 81 4.98 -9.59 -8.54
N MET A 82 6.25 -9.64 -8.94
CA MET A 82 6.85 -10.83 -9.54
C MET A 82 6.90 -12.01 -8.56
N THR A 83 7.17 -11.74 -7.28
CA THR A 83 7.23 -12.76 -6.23
C THR A 83 5.86 -13.38 -5.98
N VAL A 84 4.83 -12.54 -5.85
CA VAL A 84 3.43 -12.97 -5.71
C VAL A 84 3.00 -13.78 -6.93
N ARG A 85 3.30 -13.32 -8.15
CA ARG A 85 2.98 -14.07 -9.36
C ARG A 85 3.65 -15.44 -9.38
N LYS A 86 4.95 -15.52 -9.10
CA LYS A 86 5.68 -16.79 -9.03
C LYS A 86 5.09 -17.74 -7.99
N TYR A 87 4.71 -17.23 -6.82
CA TYR A 87 4.06 -18.03 -5.79
C TYR A 87 2.70 -18.58 -6.26
N LEU A 88 1.89 -17.74 -6.90
CA LEU A 88 0.59 -18.13 -7.43
C LEU A 88 0.73 -19.16 -8.56
N ASP A 89 1.65 -18.96 -9.50
CA ASP A 89 1.89 -19.89 -10.61
C ASP A 89 2.33 -21.28 -10.09
N ALA A 90 3.11 -21.32 -9.00
CA ALA A 90 3.60 -22.55 -8.41
C ALA A 90 2.53 -23.30 -7.58
N ASN A 91 1.66 -22.60 -6.86
CA ASN A 91 0.72 -23.20 -5.89
C ASN A 91 -0.74 -23.26 -6.38
N HIS A 92 -1.10 -22.42 -7.34
CA HIS A 92 -2.47 -22.26 -7.86
C HIS A 92 -2.48 -22.19 -9.41
N PRO A 93 -1.87 -23.17 -10.11
CA PRO A 93 -1.79 -23.13 -11.57
C PRO A 93 -3.19 -23.14 -12.21
N GLY A 94 -3.40 -22.25 -13.18
CA GLY A 94 -4.65 -22.17 -13.95
C GLY A 94 -5.78 -21.35 -13.31
N ASP A 95 -5.58 -20.77 -12.12
CA ASP A 95 -6.57 -19.86 -11.54
C ASP A 95 -6.58 -18.52 -12.30
N LYS A 96 -7.73 -18.17 -12.87
CA LYS A 96 -7.95 -16.92 -13.63
C LYS A 96 -7.75 -15.67 -12.76
N ALA A 97 -7.94 -15.78 -11.44
CA ALA A 97 -7.67 -14.69 -10.51
C ALA A 97 -6.18 -14.31 -10.49
N CYS A 98 -5.28 -15.26 -10.81
CA CYS A 98 -3.84 -15.05 -10.85
C CYS A 98 -3.36 -14.32 -12.12
N SER A 99 -4.19 -14.27 -13.17
CA SER A 99 -3.85 -13.63 -14.45
C SER A 99 -4.53 -12.28 -14.69
N SER A 100 -5.37 -11.80 -13.76
CA SER A 100 -6.10 -10.54 -13.91
C SER A 100 -5.38 -9.36 -13.25
N SER A 101 -5.23 -8.26 -13.98
CA SER A 101 -4.67 -7.01 -13.47
C SER A 101 -5.53 -6.29 -12.42
N SER A 102 -6.73 -6.82 -12.14
CA SER A 102 -7.79 -6.19 -11.36
C SER A 102 -8.36 -7.10 -10.27
N SER A 103 -7.68 -8.22 -9.97
CA SER A 103 -8.14 -9.19 -8.97
C SER A 103 -7.63 -8.91 -7.56
N MET A 104 -6.43 -8.34 -7.41
CA MET A 104 -5.76 -8.19 -6.12
C MET A 104 -5.39 -6.72 -5.86
N ARG A 105 -6.15 -6.03 -5.01
CA ARG A 105 -5.78 -4.70 -4.51
C ARG A 105 -4.71 -4.82 -3.44
N CYS A 106 -3.72 -3.94 -3.57
CA CYS A 106 -2.81 -3.57 -2.51
C CYS A 106 -3.32 -2.31 -1.81
N MET A 107 -3.29 -2.32 -0.49
CA MET A 107 -3.34 -1.11 0.33
C MET A 107 -1.95 -0.79 0.88
N PHE A 108 -1.60 0.47 0.97
CA PHE A 108 -0.39 0.95 1.63
C PHE A 108 -0.64 2.30 2.28
N MET A 109 0.19 2.65 3.26
CA MET A 109 0.07 3.93 3.96
C MET A 109 0.87 5.00 3.22
N ILE A 110 0.28 6.17 3.05
CA ILE A 110 0.96 7.36 2.54
C ILE A 110 0.97 8.45 3.60
N ASN A 111 2.08 9.17 3.70
CA ASN A 111 2.17 10.35 4.55
C ASN A 111 1.32 11.46 3.94
N THR A 112 0.40 12.03 4.72
CA THR A 112 -0.48 13.12 4.27
C THR A 112 -0.10 14.46 4.91
N ARG A 113 1.04 14.54 5.59
CA ARG A 113 1.62 15.82 6.02
C ARG A 113 1.98 16.66 4.81
N ALA A 114 1.79 17.97 4.91
CA ALA A 114 2.34 18.88 3.91
C ALA A 114 3.88 18.83 3.96
N GLU A 115 4.56 19.08 2.83
CA GLU A 115 6.03 19.01 2.76
C GLU A 115 6.73 19.96 3.75
N ALA A 116 6.08 21.08 4.10
CA ALA A 116 6.57 22.05 5.07
C ALA A 116 6.34 21.64 6.55
N GLU A 117 5.53 20.62 6.82
CA GLU A 117 5.26 20.19 8.21
C GLU A 117 6.35 19.24 8.73
N SER A 118 7.08 19.67 9.75
CA SER A 118 8.03 18.80 10.44
C SER A 118 7.30 17.75 11.31
N PRO A 119 7.61 16.44 11.15
CA PRO A 119 7.05 15.39 12.01
C PRO A 119 7.41 15.55 13.49
N THR A 120 8.49 16.26 13.81
CA THR A 120 8.93 16.46 15.20
C THR A 120 8.23 17.63 15.88
N GLU A 121 7.74 18.60 15.11
CA GLU A 121 7.02 19.77 15.63
C GLU A 121 5.53 19.48 15.85
N ARG A 122 4.95 18.61 15.01
CA ARG A 122 3.54 18.23 15.08
C ARG A 122 3.37 16.72 15.21
N MET A 123 3.34 16.27 16.46
CA MET A 123 3.11 14.87 16.82
C MET A 123 1.69 14.42 16.46
N GLY A 124 1.53 13.13 16.15
CA GLY A 124 0.24 12.50 15.81
C GLY A 124 0.25 11.72 14.50
N ASN A 125 -0.79 10.93 14.28
CA ASN A 125 -0.93 10.11 13.09
C ASN A 125 -1.52 10.92 11.93
N GLN A 126 -0.72 11.11 10.90
CA GLN A 126 -1.10 11.84 9.68
C GLN A 126 -0.77 10.99 8.47
N PHE A 127 -1.63 10.01 8.20
CA PHE A 127 -1.52 9.15 7.03
C PHE A 127 -2.86 9.02 6.32
N GLY A 128 -2.80 8.58 5.07
CA GLY A 128 -3.96 8.17 4.28
C GLY A 128 -3.67 6.83 3.63
N TRP A 129 -4.69 6.23 3.02
CA TRP A 129 -4.55 4.95 2.33
C TRP A 129 -4.34 5.17 0.83
N GLY A 130 -3.19 4.70 0.35
CA GLY A 130 -2.94 4.49 -1.08
C GLY A 130 -3.44 3.12 -1.50
N ARG A 131 -4.02 3.02 -2.70
CA ARG A 131 -4.54 1.76 -3.26
C ARG A 131 -4.20 1.64 -4.73
N PHE A 132 -3.70 0.50 -5.15
CA PHE A 132 -3.68 0.11 -6.56
C PHE A 132 -3.72 -1.42 -6.70
N TYR A 133 -4.14 -1.92 -7.85
CA TYR A 133 -4.14 -3.35 -8.13
C TYR A 133 -2.75 -3.84 -8.53
N PHE A 134 -2.34 -5.04 -8.12
CA PHE A 134 -1.12 -5.63 -8.64
C PHE A 134 -1.23 -5.92 -10.14
N PRO A 135 -0.31 -5.42 -10.99
CA PRO A 135 -0.29 -5.73 -12.42
C PRO A 135 0.31 -7.13 -12.63
N LEU A 136 -0.44 -8.18 -12.30
CA LEU A 136 0.01 -9.58 -12.44
C LEU A 136 0.11 -10.04 -13.91
N ASP A 137 -0.56 -9.34 -14.81
CA ASP A 137 -0.65 -9.58 -16.25
C ASP A 137 0.54 -9.04 -17.07
N TYR A 138 1.62 -8.61 -16.40
CA TYR A 138 2.80 -8.07 -17.07
C TYR A 138 3.45 -9.08 -18.04
N THR A 139 3.98 -8.61 -19.16
CA THR A 139 4.68 -9.48 -20.13
C THR A 139 6.20 -9.40 -20.01
N SER A 140 6.72 -8.32 -19.41
CA SER A 140 8.15 -8.15 -19.13
C SER A 140 8.41 -7.40 -17.82
N PRO A 141 9.54 -7.64 -17.14
CA PRO A 141 9.88 -6.92 -15.89
C PRO A 141 10.02 -5.41 -16.08
N THR A 142 10.48 -4.95 -17.25
CA THR A 142 10.61 -3.53 -17.56
C THR A 142 9.25 -2.85 -17.71
N GLN A 143 8.32 -3.50 -18.41
CA GLN A 143 6.93 -3.04 -18.49
C GLN A 143 6.28 -3.00 -17.11
N LEU A 144 6.53 -4.01 -16.27
CA LEU A 144 6.02 -4.06 -14.91
C LEU A 144 6.43 -2.85 -14.08
N VAL A 145 7.72 -2.49 -14.08
CA VAL A 145 8.22 -1.31 -13.35
C VAL A 145 7.52 -0.04 -13.82
N ARG A 146 7.38 0.16 -15.13
CA ARG A 146 6.69 1.34 -15.70
C ARG A 146 5.21 1.37 -15.32
N THR A 147 4.53 0.22 -15.31
CA THR A 147 3.12 0.11 -14.90
C THR A 147 2.94 0.44 -13.43
N VAL A 148 3.81 -0.08 -12.56
CA VAL A 148 3.82 0.22 -11.12
C VAL A 148 4.06 1.71 -10.89
N GLN A 149 5.07 2.28 -11.53
CA GLN A 149 5.38 3.70 -11.46
C GLN A 149 4.17 4.56 -11.84
N ARG A 150 3.53 4.27 -12.98
CA ARG A 150 2.32 4.98 -13.43
C ARG A 150 1.17 4.87 -12.42
N ARG A 151 0.92 3.68 -11.87
CA ARG A 151 -0.13 3.47 -10.86
C ARG A 151 0.19 4.22 -9.57
N ALA A 152 1.43 4.19 -9.10
CA ALA A 152 1.89 4.93 -7.93
C ALA A 152 1.75 6.44 -8.12
N ASP A 153 2.09 6.95 -9.30
CA ASP A 153 1.98 8.37 -9.65
C ASP A 153 0.53 8.85 -9.71
N LEU A 154 -0.40 8.02 -10.19
CA LEU A 154 -1.84 8.30 -10.12
C LEU A 154 -2.33 8.39 -8.67
N VAL A 155 -1.86 7.51 -7.79
CA VAL A 155 -2.20 7.57 -6.35
C VAL A 155 -1.68 8.86 -5.71
N LYS A 156 -0.47 9.31 -6.07
CA LYS A 156 0.12 10.55 -5.52
C LYS A 156 -0.66 11.80 -5.90
N VAL A 157 -1.21 11.87 -7.12
CA VAL A 157 -2.03 13.02 -7.56
C VAL A 157 -3.48 12.92 -7.13
N SER A 158 -3.90 11.76 -6.62
CA SER A 158 -5.28 11.54 -6.22
C SER A 158 -5.59 12.31 -4.92
N PRO A 159 -6.71 13.05 -4.85
CA PRO A 159 -7.16 13.67 -3.61
C PRO A 159 -7.76 12.65 -2.63
N GLN A 160 -7.96 11.40 -3.05
CA GLN A 160 -8.61 10.34 -2.27
C GLN A 160 -8.04 10.22 -0.84
N PRO A 161 -6.72 10.11 -0.61
CA PRO A 161 -6.18 9.90 0.73
C PRO A 161 -6.39 11.09 1.66
N VAL A 162 -6.41 12.31 1.10
CA VAL A 162 -6.67 13.55 1.84
C VAL A 162 -8.14 13.62 2.24
N VAL A 163 -9.05 13.29 1.32
CA VAL A 163 -10.50 13.25 1.57
C VAL A 163 -10.83 12.17 2.60
N GLU A 164 -10.30 10.96 2.46
CA GLU A 164 -10.50 9.88 3.44
C GLU A 164 -10.04 10.29 4.84
N ARG A 165 -8.88 10.96 4.94
CA ARG A 165 -8.39 11.48 6.20
C ARG A 165 -9.32 12.54 6.79
N ALA A 166 -9.81 13.48 5.97
CA ALA A 166 -10.73 14.52 6.43
C ALA A 166 -12.02 13.91 6.99
N VAL A 167 -12.59 12.93 6.27
CA VAL A 167 -13.77 12.18 6.70
C VAL A 167 -13.50 11.44 8.02
N GLN A 168 -12.37 10.72 8.13
CA GLN A 168 -11.98 10.01 9.35
C GLN A 168 -11.77 10.95 10.53
N SER A 169 -11.16 12.12 10.30
CA SER A 169 -10.90 13.14 11.33
C SER A 169 -12.19 13.73 11.90
N CYS A 170 -13.30 13.69 11.15
CA CYS A 170 -14.62 14.11 11.63
C CYS A 170 -15.37 12.96 12.32
N ILE A 171 -15.41 11.78 11.69
CA ILE A 171 -16.24 10.65 12.13
C ILE A 171 -15.66 9.97 13.38
N VAL A 172 -14.34 9.72 13.41
CA VAL A 172 -13.71 8.95 14.51
C VAL A 172 -13.88 9.65 15.87
N PRO A 173 -13.64 10.97 16.01
CA PRO A 173 -13.87 11.65 17.29
C PRO A 173 -15.35 11.65 17.70
N LEU A 174 -16.27 11.82 16.75
CA LEU A 174 -17.71 11.78 17.01
C LEU A 174 -18.13 10.42 17.57
N LEU A 175 -17.80 9.33 16.86
CA LEU A 175 -18.11 7.97 17.31
C LEU A 175 -17.43 7.63 18.65
N SER A 176 -16.23 8.16 18.88
CA SER A 176 -15.51 7.97 20.14
C SER A 176 -16.22 8.65 21.31
N ARG A 177 -16.73 9.88 21.12
CA ARG A 177 -17.53 10.61 22.12
C ARG A 177 -18.84 9.91 22.43
N LEU A 178 -19.44 9.25 21.44
CA LEU A 178 -20.66 8.45 21.61
C LEU A 178 -20.41 7.05 22.22
N GLY A 179 -19.16 6.71 22.58
CA GLY A 179 -18.83 5.40 23.15
C GLY A 179 -18.84 4.24 22.15
N LEU A 180 -18.96 4.53 20.85
CA LEU A 180 -19.13 3.52 19.78
C LEU A 180 -17.80 2.92 19.30
N ARG A 181 -16.88 2.61 20.22
CA ARG A 181 -15.53 2.09 19.90
C ARG A 181 -15.58 0.76 19.13
N LYS A 182 -16.56 -0.10 19.43
CA LYS A 182 -16.78 -1.36 18.71
C LYS A 182 -17.10 -1.10 17.24
N LEU A 183 -17.96 -0.12 16.95
CA LEU A 183 -18.31 0.26 15.58
C LEU A 183 -17.10 0.79 14.82
N ILE A 184 -16.27 1.64 15.44
CA ILE A 184 -15.03 2.13 14.83
C ILE A 184 -14.13 0.95 14.41
N ARG A 185 -13.90 -0.01 15.32
CA ARG A 185 -13.11 -1.20 15.03
C ARG A 185 -13.71 -2.00 13.87
N THR A 186 -15.03 -2.24 13.88
CA THR A 186 -15.72 -2.97 12.81
C THR A 186 -15.55 -2.26 11.47
N LEU A 187 -15.72 -0.94 11.42
CA LEU A 187 -15.55 -0.15 10.19
C LEU A 187 -14.11 -0.23 9.66
N VAL A 188 -13.11 -0.10 10.53
CA VAL A 188 -11.69 -0.20 10.14
C VAL A 188 -11.37 -1.60 9.62
N LEU A 189 -11.75 -2.65 10.35
CA LEU A 189 -11.53 -4.04 9.92
C LEU A 189 -12.24 -4.34 8.61
N HIS A 190 -13.47 -3.86 8.46
CA HIS A 190 -14.24 -4.04 7.24
C HIS A 190 -13.60 -3.33 6.04
N SER A 191 -13.07 -2.11 6.23
CA SER A 191 -12.41 -1.37 5.15
C SER A 191 -11.06 -1.97 4.76
N VAL A 192 -10.19 -2.29 5.73
CA VAL A 192 -8.87 -2.87 5.45
C VAL A 192 -9.01 -4.28 4.89
N GLY A 193 -9.95 -5.06 5.44
CA GLY A 193 -10.23 -6.42 5.03
C GLY A 193 -10.82 -6.55 3.62
N LYS A 194 -11.11 -5.45 2.90
CA LYS A 194 -11.54 -5.49 1.48
C LYS A 194 -10.39 -5.72 0.52
N ALA A 195 -9.17 -5.29 0.85
CA ALA A 195 -8.00 -5.53 0.02
C ALA A 195 -7.42 -6.94 0.26
N THR A 196 -6.75 -7.48 -0.76
CA THR A 196 -6.07 -8.78 -0.66
C THR A 196 -4.77 -8.65 0.13
N MET A 197 -4.06 -7.53 -0.02
CA MET A 197 -2.77 -7.32 0.65
C MET A 197 -2.63 -5.92 1.20
N VAL A 198 -1.94 -5.82 2.35
CA VAL A 198 -1.52 -4.56 2.95
C VAL A 198 0.00 -4.53 2.98
N ILE A 199 0.60 -3.45 2.50
CA ILE A 199 2.04 -3.24 2.50
C ILE A 199 2.38 -2.05 3.38
N SER A 200 3.27 -2.29 4.33
CA SER A 200 3.88 -1.26 5.15
C SER A 200 5.34 -1.08 4.73
N ASN A 201 5.72 0.15 4.41
CA ASN A 201 7.12 0.51 4.18
C ASN A 201 7.49 1.62 5.16
N VAL A 202 8.20 1.25 6.22
CA VAL A 202 8.64 2.17 7.27
C VAL A 202 10.13 2.45 7.06
N PRO A 203 10.52 3.70 6.81
CA PRO A 203 11.93 4.06 6.69
C PRO A 203 12.69 3.72 7.97
N GLY A 204 13.77 2.95 7.81
CA GLY A 204 14.71 2.68 8.90
C GLY A 204 15.62 3.87 9.22
N PRO A 205 16.37 3.80 10.33
CA PRO A 205 17.40 4.76 10.67
C PRO A 205 18.49 4.76 9.59
N GLN A 206 18.88 5.96 9.15
CA GLN A 206 19.90 6.13 8.11
C GLN A 206 21.33 6.01 8.63
N GLN A 207 21.50 6.01 9.95
CA GLN A 207 22.79 5.90 10.62
C GLN A 207 22.77 4.69 11.54
N GLN A 208 23.93 4.05 11.69
CA GLN A 208 24.14 2.96 12.64
C GLN A 208 23.66 3.39 14.03
N ARG A 209 22.86 2.54 14.67
CA ARG A 209 22.33 2.80 16.02
C ARG A 209 22.89 1.81 17.02
N THR A 210 23.04 2.29 18.25
CA THR A 210 23.48 1.50 19.40
C THR A 210 22.40 1.52 20.47
N LEU A 211 22.15 0.37 21.09
CA LEU A 211 21.29 0.25 22.27
C LEU A 211 22.16 -0.24 23.42
N CYS A 212 22.25 0.54 24.51
CA CYS A 212 23.06 0.20 25.69
C CYS A 212 24.53 -0.15 25.34
N GLY A 213 25.13 0.54 24.37
CA GLY A 213 26.50 0.30 23.90
C GLY A 213 26.66 -0.85 22.89
N VAL A 214 25.58 -1.59 22.58
CA VAL A 214 25.59 -2.67 21.59
C VAL A 214 25.09 -2.14 20.25
N THR A 215 25.87 -2.35 19.19
CA THR A 215 25.52 -1.98 17.82
C THR A 215 24.41 -2.88 17.27
N LEU A 216 23.33 -2.27 16.75
CA LEU A 216 22.21 -3.01 16.17
C LEU A 216 22.56 -3.56 14.78
N SER A 217 22.52 -4.88 14.59
CA SER A 217 22.85 -5.51 13.30
C SER A 217 21.70 -5.47 12.30
N SER A 218 20.46 -5.71 12.75
CA SER A 218 19.27 -5.76 11.89
C SER A 218 18.03 -5.32 12.64
N MET A 219 17.00 -4.89 11.91
CA MET A 219 15.67 -4.61 12.46
C MET A 219 14.60 -5.23 11.58
N GLN A 220 13.67 -5.93 12.20
CA GLN A 220 12.61 -6.67 11.53
C GLN A 220 11.27 -6.32 12.16
N TYR A 221 10.22 -6.37 11.35
CA TYR A 221 8.85 -6.09 11.78
C TYR A 221 8.02 -7.37 11.67
N PHE A 222 7.35 -7.72 12.76
CA PHE A 222 6.38 -8.81 12.80
C PHE A 222 5.02 -8.19 13.14
N LEU A 223 4.11 -8.18 12.16
CA LEU A 223 2.70 -7.80 12.30
C LEU A 223 1.89 -9.05 12.56
#